data_AF-A0A7X1NWX0-F1
#
_entry.id   AF-A0A7X1NWX0-F1
#
_cell.length_a   1.000
_cell.length_b   1.000
_cell.length_c   1.000
_cell.angle_alpha   90.00
_cell.angle_beta   90.00
_cell.angle_gamma   90.00
#
_symmetry.space_group_name_H-M   'P 1'
#
loop_
_entity.id
_entity.type
_entity.pdbx_description
1 polymer ?
#
loop_
_entity_poly.entity_id
_entity_poly.type
_entity_poly.pdbx_seq_one_letter_code
_entity_poly.pdbx_strand_id
1 'polypeptide(L)'
;MTLPDPRLSPSAPAPRGDPTVIPEPERTPALLLHLSPLLGLVLPGVGNVLGPLAAWLGYRDRSAVLDAQGKEVVNFQISVWLYSLLAGLLFFGLFSLGLIGGAAGAAAGSPDVGAFALFGSLAAFFAFFIPASLVLWAFPLVVMLLAVIRVNQGRTYRYPLTLRLIR
;
A
#
# COMPACT_ATOMS: atom_id res chain seq x y z
N MET A 1 -2.42 12.04 64.93
CA MET A 1 -1.95 12.52 63.62
C MET A 1 -0.82 11.60 63.19
N THR A 2 -1.15 10.52 62.48
CA THR A 2 -0.18 9.51 62.01
C THR A 2 0.54 10.05 60.79
N LEU A 3 1.88 10.09 60.84
CA LEU A 3 2.70 10.54 59.70
C LEU A 3 2.43 9.64 58.47
N PRO A 4 2.32 10.21 57.25
CA PRO A 4 2.25 9.43 56.03
C PRO A 4 3.48 8.52 55.89
N ASP A 5 3.29 7.26 55.51
CA ASP A 5 4.38 6.32 55.29
C ASP A 5 5.29 6.82 54.13
N PRO A 6 6.57 7.14 54.38
CA PRO A 6 7.48 7.64 53.35
C PRO A 6 7.85 6.59 52.29
N ARG A 7 7.36 5.34 52.41
CA ARG A 7 7.64 4.24 51.45
C ARG A 7 6.60 4.09 50.33
N LEU A 8 5.52 4.87 50.33
CA LEU A 8 4.58 4.91 49.20
C LEU A 8 5.14 5.78 48.08
N SER A 9 6.24 5.34 47.47
CA SER A 9 6.64 5.80 46.14
C SER A 9 5.45 5.58 45.20
N PRO A 10 5.10 6.54 44.31
CA PRO A 10 4.13 6.29 43.26
C PRO A 10 4.56 5.02 42.55
N SER A 11 3.71 4.00 42.51
CA SER A 11 4.01 2.76 41.80
C SER A 11 4.43 3.15 40.38
N ALA A 12 5.69 2.90 40.02
CA ALA A 12 6.17 3.14 38.67
C ALA A 12 5.17 2.49 37.70
N PRO A 13 4.80 3.16 36.58
CA PRO A 13 3.91 2.55 35.61
C PRO A 13 4.44 1.17 35.25
N ALA A 14 3.57 0.15 35.30
CA ALA A 14 3.95 -1.20 34.89
C ALA A 14 4.67 -1.12 33.52
N PRO A 15 5.75 -1.89 33.29
CA PRO A 15 6.48 -1.83 32.03
C PRO A 15 5.48 -2.01 30.88
N ARG A 16 5.32 -0.97 30.04
CA ARG A 16 4.58 -1.12 28.80
C ARG A 16 5.31 -2.21 28.02
N GLY A 17 4.63 -3.34 27.78
CA GLY A 17 5.17 -4.42 26.96
C GLY A 17 5.69 -3.85 25.64
N ASP A 18 6.68 -4.52 25.04
CA ASP A 18 7.30 -4.08 23.79
C ASP A 18 6.19 -3.82 22.74
N PRO A 19 6.04 -2.57 22.25
CA PRO A 19 4.97 -2.20 21.31
C PRO A 19 5.13 -2.88 19.94
N THR A 20 6.26 -3.56 19.70
CA THR A 20 6.51 -4.32 18.48
C THR A 20 6.02 -5.76 18.56
N VAL A 21 5.53 -6.22 19.71
CA VAL A 21 5.05 -7.59 19.94
C VAL A 21 3.52 -7.65 19.80
N ILE A 22 3.05 -8.67 19.07
CA ILE A 22 1.63 -9.00 18.90
C ILE A 22 1.29 -10.17 19.84
N PRO A 23 0.36 -9.98 20.80
CA PRO A 23 -0.10 -11.05 21.69
C PRO A 23 -0.67 -12.24 20.90
N GLU A 24 -0.50 -13.47 21.41
CA GLU A 24 -1.01 -14.70 20.77
C GLU A 24 -2.48 -14.60 20.31
N PRO A 25 -3.44 -14.10 21.13
CA PRO A 25 -4.85 -14.00 20.72
C PRO A 25 -5.09 -13.07 19.52
N GLU A 26 -4.14 -12.18 19.23
CA GLU A 26 -4.27 -11.12 18.23
C GLU A 26 -3.52 -11.46 16.93
N ARG A 27 -2.71 -12.52 16.90
CA ARG A 27 -1.95 -12.92 15.70
C ARG A 27 -2.85 -13.29 14.54
N THR A 28 -3.91 -14.07 14.77
CA THR A 28 -4.85 -14.43 13.70
C THR A 28 -5.59 -13.22 13.13
N PRO A 29 -6.19 -12.32 13.94
CA PRO A 29 -6.73 -11.05 13.44
C PRO A 29 -5.70 -10.23 12.65
N ALA A 30 -4.47 -10.12 13.13
CA ALA A 30 -3.42 -9.39 12.45
C ALA A 30 -3.06 -10.02 11.09
N LEU A 31 -3.02 -11.36 10.99
CA LEU A 31 -2.85 -12.05 9.71
C LEU A 31 -3.99 -11.73 8.74
N LEU A 32 -5.24 -11.69 9.21
CA LEU A 32 -6.39 -11.34 8.39
C LEU A 32 -6.30 -9.89 7.87
N LEU A 33 -5.83 -8.95 8.68
CA LEU A 33 -5.56 -7.58 8.23
C LEU A 33 -4.59 -7.57 7.05
N HIS A 34 -3.46 -8.26 7.16
CA HIS A 34 -2.44 -8.27 6.11
C HIS A 34 -2.77 -9.14 4.89
N LEU A 35 -3.64 -10.14 5.01
CA LEU A 35 -4.11 -10.97 3.89
C LEU A 35 -5.32 -10.38 3.17
N SER A 36 -6.10 -9.52 3.82
CA SER A 36 -7.29 -8.91 3.23
C SER A 36 -7.08 -8.13 1.93
N PRO A 37 -5.91 -7.56 1.58
CA PRO A 37 -5.67 -7.00 0.25
C PRO A 37 -5.84 -7.99 -0.90
N LEU A 38 -5.76 -9.31 -0.64
CA LEU A 38 -6.02 -10.34 -1.64
C LEU A 38 -7.47 -10.34 -2.17
N LEU A 39 -8.40 -9.65 -1.50
CA LEU A 39 -9.74 -9.41 -2.05
C LEU A 39 -9.68 -8.68 -3.41
N GLY A 40 -8.58 -7.98 -3.70
CA GLY A 40 -8.31 -7.41 -5.02
C GLY A 40 -8.25 -8.42 -6.17
N LEU A 41 -8.05 -9.71 -5.89
CA LEU A 41 -8.12 -10.78 -6.89
C LEU A 41 -9.56 -11.09 -7.32
N VAL A 42 -10.53 -10.91 -6.41
CA VAL A 42 -11.96 -11.15 -6.66
C VAL A 42 -12.64 -9.89 -7.15
N LEU A 43 -12.26 -8.74 -6.61
CA LEU A 43 -12.76 -7.42 -7.00
C LEU A 43 -11.60 -6.56 -7.52
N PRO A 44 -11.19 -6.73 -8.79
CA PRO A 44 -10.10 -5.97 -9.38
C PRO A 44 -10.31 -4.46 -9.25
N GLY A 45 -9.22 -3.73 -9.02
CA GLY A 45 -9.23 -2.29 -8.89
C GLY A 45 -9.55 -1.78 -7.48
N VAL A 46 -10.55 -2.33 -6.77
CA VAL A 46 -10.99 -1.77 -5.47
C VAL A 46 -10.84 -2.71 -4.27
N GLY A 47 -10.89 -4.03 -4.49
CA GLY A 47 -10.86 -5.03 -3.41
C GLY A 47 -9.59 -4.98 -2.58
N ASN A 48 -8.47 -4.57 -3.17
CA ASN A 48 -7.18 -4.45 -2.49
C ASN A 48 -7.12 -3.32 -1.45
N VAL A 49 -8.06 -2.37 -1.48
CA VAL A 49 -8.22 -1.30 -0.47
C VAL A 49 -9.43 -1.59 0.41
N LEU A 50 -10.54 -2.06 -0.18
CA LEU A 50 -11.76 -2.35 0.57
C LEU A 50 -11.59 -3.53 1.54
N GLY A 51 -10.83 -4.56 1.16
CA GLY A 51 -10.50 -5.69 2.03
C GLY A 51 -9.85 -5.27 3.35
N PRO A 52 -8.69 -4.57 3.33
CA PRO A 52 -8.03 -4.11 4.55
C PRO A 52 -8.81 -3.05 5.29
N LEU A 53 -9.58 -2.20 4.61
CA LEU A 53 -10.46 -1.26 5.29
C LEU A 53 -11.55 -2.00 6.09
N ALA A 54 -12.22 -2.97 5.48
CA ALA A 54 -13.25 -3.77 6.15
C ALA A 54 -12.66 -4.59 7.31
N ALA A 55 -11.51 -5.24 7.08
CA ALA A 55 -10.81 -5.99 8.13
C ALA A 55 -10.39 -5.08 9.29
N TRP A 56 -9.82 -3.89 9.00
CA TRP A 56 -9.44 -2.92 10.02
C TRP A 56 -10.65 -2.48 10.83
N LEU A 57 -11.76 -2.10 10.18
CA LEU A 57 -12.99 -1.71 10.89
C LEU A 57 -13.56 -2.82 11.76
N GLY A 58 -13.40 -4.09 11.38
CA GLY A 58 -13.86 -5.24 12.18
C GLY A 58 -12.98 -5.60 13.37
N TYR A 59 -11.71 -5.19 13.38
CA TYR A 59 -10.73 -5.57 14.41
C TYR A 59 -10.15 -4.40 15.21
N ARG A 60 -10.31 -3.14 14.76
CA ARG A 60 -9.70 -1.93 15.36
C ARG A 60 -9.98 -1.73 16.84
N ASP A 61 -11.20 -2.04 17.29
CA ASP A 61 -11.62 -1.74 18.66
C ASP A 61 -11.22 -2.87 19.64
N ARG A 62 -10.55 -3.94 19.16
CA ARG A 62 -10.11 -5.06 20.00
C ARG A 62 -8.81 -4.77 20.74
N SER A 63 -7.85 -4.11 20.10
CA SER A 63 -6.56 -3.76 20.71
C SER A 63 -5.86 -2.63 19.95
N ALA A 64 -4.97 -1.91 20.64
CA ALA A 64 -4.19 -0.83 20.05
C ALA A 64 -3.23 -1.32 18.94
N VAL A 65 -2.71 -2.55 19.04
CA VAL A 65 -1.82 -3.09 18.00
C VAL A 65 -2.58 -3.51 16.74
N LEU A 66 -3.82 -4.00 16.88
CA LEU A 66 -4.68 -4.29 15.73
C LEU A 66 -5.15 -3.01 15.03
N ASP A 67 -5.47 -1.95 15.78
CA ASP A 67 -5.72 -0.64 15.18
C ASP A 67 -4.49 -0.14 14.40
N ALA A 68 -3.30 -0.22 14.99
CA ALA A 68 -2.06 0.22 14.36
C ALA A 68 -1.71 -0.58 13.09
N GLN A 69 -1.81 -1.92 13.12
CA GLN A 69 -1.54 -2.77 11.96
C GLN A 69 -2.59 -2.61 10.86
N GLY A 70 -3.86 -2.41 11.24
CA GLY A 70 -4.95 -2.13 10.31
C GLY A 70 -4.75 -0.82 9.57
N LYS A 71 -4.45 0.27 10.29
CA LYS A 71 -4.08 1.56 9.69
C LYS A 71 -2.87 1.44 8.77
N GLU A 72 -1.85 0.67 9.17
CA GLU A 72 -0.64 0.48 8.39
C GLU A 72 -0.93 -0.21 7.04
N VAL A 73 -1.70 -1.31 7.02
CA VAL A 73 -2.05 -1.99 5.76
C VAL A 73 -2.99 -1.15 4.89
N VAL A 74 -3.96 -0.43 5.48
CA VAL A 74 -4.85 0.46 4.72
C VAL A 74 -4.06 1.60 4.08
N ASN A 75 -3.20 2.27 4.85
CA ASN A 75 -2.32 3.33 4.34
C ASN A 75 -1.42 2.82 3.21
N PHE A 76 -0.84 1.63 3.36
CA PHE A 76 0.02 1.05 2.32
C PHE A 76 -0.75 0.80 1.03
N GLN A 77 -1.93 0.20 1.11
CA GLN A 77 -2.74 -0.08 -0.07
C GLN A 77 -3.22 1.19 -0.77
N ILE A 78 -3.58 2.24 -0.02
CA ILE A 78 -3.88 3.56 -0.61
C ILE A 78 -2.63 4.15 -1.27
N SER A 79 -1.46 4.03 -0.65
CA SER A 79 -0.19 4.53 -1.19
C SER A 79 0.13 3.89 -2.54
N VAL A 80 0.05 2.56 -2.62
CA VAL A 80 0.24 1.80 -3.87
C VAL A 80 -0.77 2.23 -4.93
N TRP A 81 -2.03 2.45 -4.54
CA TRP A 81 -3.07 2.96 -5.44
C TRP A 81 -2.70 4.32 -6.03
N LEU A 82 -2.24 5.25 -5.18
CA LEU A 82 -1.82 6.58 -5.61
C LEU A 82 -0.59 6.51 -6.53
N TYR A 83 0.41 5.70 -6.19
CA TYR A 83 1.58 5.50 -7.06
C TYR A 83 1.17 4.91 -8.42
N SER A 84 0.24 3.96 -8.43
CA SER A 84 -0.27 3.37 -9.67
C SER A 84 -1.05 4.38 -10.51
N LEU A 85 -1.86 5.23 -9.88
CA LEU A 85 -2.58 6.31 -10.56
C LEU A 85 -1.62 7.32 -11.18
N LEU A 86 -0.62 7.79 -10.42
CA LEU A 86 0.37 8.75 -10.92
C LEU A 86 1.20 8.17 -12.07
N ALA A 87 1.64 6.91 -11.96
CA ALA A 87 2.32 6.23 -13.05
C ALA A 87 1.42 6.10 -14.29
N GLY A 88 0.16 5.69 -14.10
CA GLY A 88 -0.82 5.58 -15.17
C GLY A 88 -1.05 6.90 -15.91
N LEU A 89 -1.22 8.01 -15.18
CA LEU A 89 -1.37 9.35 -15.76
C LEU A 89 -0.12 9.79 -16.53
N LEU A 90 1.07 9.51 -16.01
CA LEU A 90 2.34 9.80 -16.69
C LEU A 90 2.41 9.04 -18.03
N PHE A 91 2.20 7.73 -18.02
CA PHE A 91 2.26 6.93 -19.24
C PHE A 91 1.16 7.28 -20.24
N PHE A 92 -0.04 7.59 -19.75
CA PHE A 92 -1.13 8.10 -20.60
C PHE A 92 -0.76 9.42 -21.27
N GLY A 93 -0.15 10.35 -20.54
CA GLY A 93 0.35 11.62 -21.09
C GLY A 93 1.43 11.41 -22.15
N LEU A 94 2.44 10.59 -21.86
CA LEU A 94 3.53 10.28 -22.80
C LEU A 94 3.02 9.63 -24.09
N PHE A 95 2.09 8.67 -23.97
CA PHE A 95 1.45 8.06 -25.13
C PHE A 95 0.63 9.07 -25.94
N SER A 96 -0.14 9.94 -25.25
CA SER A 96 -0.96 10.97 -25.90
C SER A 96 -0.12 11.97 -26.70
N LEU A 97 1.10 12.31 -26.25
CA LEU A 97 2.01 13.16 -27.01
C LEU A 97 2.38 12.54 -28.36
N GLY A 98 2.58 11.23 -28.41
CA GLY A 98 2.84 10.52 -29.66
C GLY A 98 1.62 10.42 -30.57
N LEU A 99 0.41 10.27 -30.00
CA LEU A 99 -0.83 10.38 -30.78
C LEU A 99 -0.97 11.75 -31.44
N ILE A 100 -0.76 12.82 -30.66
CA ILE A 100 -0.84 14.21 -31.14
C ILE A 100 0.24 14.46 -32.20
N GLY A 101 1.49 14.06 -31.94
CA GLY A 101 2.59 14.17 -32.89
C GLY A 101 2.31 13.39 -34.18
N GLY A 102 1.68 12.22 -34.08
CA GLY A 102 1.28 11.41 -35.21
C GLY A 102 0.25 12.10 -36.10
N ALA A 103 -0.81 12.63 -35.48
CA ALA A 103 -1.84 13.40 -36.18
C ALA A 103 -1.27 14.69 -36.79
N ALA A 104 -0.43 15.42 -36.06
CA ALA A 104 0.19 16.66 -36.52
C ALA A 104 1.14 16.42 -37.70
N GLY A 105 1.98 15.39 -37.65
CA GLY A 105 2.88 15.04 -38.77
C GLY A 105 2.12 14.68 -40.04
N ALA A 106 1.06 13.87 -39.91
CA ALA A 106 0.17 13.56 -41.04
C ALA A 106 -0.50 14.82 -41.61
N ALA A 107 -1.04 15.69 -40.76
CA ALA A 107 -1.67 16.94 -41.19
C ALA A 107 -0.69 17.94 -41.84
N ALA A 108 0.59 17.90 -41.44
CA ALA A 108 1.65 18.72 -42.01
C ALA A 108 2.20 18.18 -43.35
N GLY A 109 1.63 17.13 -43.92
CA GLY A 109 2.09 16.52 -45.17
C GLY A 109 3.35 15.65 -45.01
N SER A 110 3.70 15.25 -43.78
CA SER A 110 4.81 14.34 -43.48
C SER A 110 4.30 13.05 -42.81
N PRO A 111 3.58 12.19 -43.56
CA PRO A 111 2.96 10.99 -43.01
C PRO A 111 3.96 10.01 -42.40
N ASP A 112 5.19 9.92 -42.91
CA ASP A 112 6.23 9.06 -42.34
C ASP A 112 6.67 9.52 -40.94
N VAL A 113 6.77 10.83 -40.73
CA VAL A 113 7.07 11.43 -39.42
C VAL A 113 5.90 11.20 -38.47
N GLY A 114 4.66 11.38 -38.97
CA GLY A 114 3.45 11.08 -38.19
C GLY A 114 3.38 9.61 -37.77
N ALA A 115 3.63 8.70 -38.70
CA ALA A 115 3.66 7.26 -38.41
C ALA A 115 4.75 6.92 -37.38
N PHE A 116 5.96 7.47 -37.54
CA PHE A 116 7.04 7.27 -36.57
C PHE A 116 6.66 7.74 -35.16
N ALA A 117 6.04 8.92 -35.02
CA ALA A 117 5.60 9.43 -33.72
C ALA A 117 4.53 8.53 -33.08
N LEU A 118 3.53 8.09 -33.86
CA LEU A 118 2.46 7.22 -33.39
C LEU A 118 2.99 5.83 -32.99
N PHE A 119 3.68 5.14 -33.90
CA PHE A 119 4.14 3.77 -33.65
C PHE A 119 5.30 3.72 -32.67
N GLY A 120 6.19 4.71 -32.70
CA GLY A 120 7.30 4.83 -31.74
C GLY A 120 6.80 5.05 -30.32
N SER A 121 5.81 5.93 -30.11
CA SER A 121 5.21 6.13 -28.80
C SER A 121 4.42 4.92 -28.30
N LEU A 122 3.73 4.20 -29.20
CA LEU A 122 3.06 2.94 -28.86
C LEU A 122 4.06 1.87 -28.44
N ALA A 123 5.15 1.69 -29.20
CA ALA A 123 6.21 0.74 -28.87
C ALA A 123 6.89 1.11 -27.54
N ALA A 124 7.20 2.38 -27.34
CA ALA A 124 7.77 2.88 -26.09
C ALA A 124 6.80 2.69 -24.91
N PHE A 125 5.50 2.96 -25.09
CA PHE A 125 4.48 2.71 -24.08
C PHE A 125 4.56 1.26 -23.60
N PHE A 126 4.48 0.27 -24.49
CA PHE A 126 4.55 -1.13 -24.05
C PHE A 126 5.92 -1.50 -23.46
N ALA A 127 7.01 -1.03 -24.05
CA ALA A 127 8.36 -1.32 -23.60
C ALA A 127 8.62 -0.86 -22.16
N PHE A 128 8.04 0.25 -21.73
CA PHE A 128 8.25 0.83 -20.39
C PHE A 128 7.07 0.60 -19.44
N PHE A 129 5.83 0.69 -19.91
CA PHE A 129 4.62 0.54 -19.10
C PHE A 129 4.48 -0.88 -18.57
N ILE A 130 4.74 -1.91 -19.39
CA ILE A 130 4.58 -3.31 -18.95
C ILE A 130 5.55 -3.62 -17.80
N PRO A 131 6.88 -3.40 -17.92
CA PRO A 131 7.79 -3.64 -16.81
C PRO A 131 7.44 -2.83 -15.56
N ALA A 132 7.11 -1.55 -15.71
CA ALA A 132 6.73 -0.70 -14.58
C ALA A 132 5.46 -1.24 -13.87
N SER A 133 4.46 -1.67 -14.64
CA SER A 133 3.22 -2.25 -14.11
C SER A 133 3.47 -3.57 -13.39
N LEU A 134 4.34 -4.43 -13.93
CA LEU A 134 4.73 -5.69 -13.29
C LEU A 134 5.40 -5.44 -11.93
N VAL A 135 6.29 -4.44 -11.84
CA VAL A 135 6.91 -4.05 -10.57
C VAL A 135 5.86 -3.54 -9.58
N LEU A 136 4.95 -2.66 -10.03
CA LEU A 136 3.87 -2.12 -9.18
C LEU A 136 2.90 -3.19 -8.70
N TRP A 137 2.71 -4.29 -9.43
CA TRP A 137 1.89 -5.43 -9.01
C TRP A 137 2.64 -6.41 -8.11
N ALA A 138 3.89 -6.72 -8.44
CA ALA A 138 4.68 -7.71 -7.71
C ALA A 138 5.17 -7.19 -6.35
N PHE A 139 5.63 -5.93 -6.30
CA PHE A 139 6.21 -5.36 -5.08
C PHE A 139 5.24 -5.40 -3.87
N PRO A 140 3.98 -4.93 -3.98
CA PRO A 140 3.02 -4.99 -2.87
C PRO A 140 2.76 -6.42 -2.39
N LEU A 141 2.71 -7.39 -3.31
CA LEU A 141 2.52 -8.79 -2.96
C LEU A 141 3.69 -9.34 -2.15
N VAL A 142 4.93 -9.01 -2.54
CA VAL A 142 6.13 -9.43 -1.81
C VAL A 142 6.14 -8.86 -0.39
N VAL A 143 5.94 -7.55 -0.24
CA VAL A 143 5.99 -6.92 1.09
C VAL A 143 4.80 -7.32 1.97
N MET A 144 3.65 -7.61 1.38
CA MET A 144 2.51 -8.23 2.08
C MET A 144 2.88 -9.62 2.61
N LEU A 145 3.55 -10.45 1.81
CA LEU A 145 3.99 -11.77 2.26
C LEU A 145 5.01 -11.67 3.41
N LEU A 146 5.92 -10.69 3.36
CA LEU A 146 6.81 -10.38 4.48
C LEU A 146 6.05 -9.92 5.73
N ALA A 147 4.97 -9.15 5.56
CA ALA A 147 4.11 -8.74 6.67
C ALA A 147 3.45 -9.93 7.34
N VAL A 148 2.86 -10.83 6.55
CA VAL A 148 2.25 -12.08 7.02
C VAL A 148 3.28 -12.92 7.79
N ILE A 149 4.49 -13.10 7.27
CA ILE A 149 5.56 -13.85 7.95
C ILE A 149 5.91 -13.20 9.31
N ARG A 150 6.07 -11.89 9.37
CA ARG A 150 6.44 -11.19 10.62
C ARG A 150 5.31 -11.23 11.66
N VAL A 151 4.08 -11.01 11.24
CA VAL A 151 2.91 -11.04 12.13
C VAL A 151 2.66 -12.45 12.66
N ASN A 152 2.88 -13.48 11.84
CA ASN A 152 2.82 -14.87 12.29
C ASN A 152 3.85 -15.17 13.40
N GLN A 153 5.02 -14.53 13.35
CA GLN A 153 6.06 -14.60 14.40
C GLN A 153 5.73 -13.72 15.63
N GLY A 154 4.55 -13.11 15.68
CA GLY A 154 4.16 -12.22 16.77
C GLY A 154 4.85 -10.86 16.74
N ARG A 155 5.33 -10.41 15.58
CA ARG A 155 5.97 -9.09 15.41
C ARG A 155 5.15 -8.20 14.50
N THR A 156 5.01 -6.94 14.88
CA THR A 156 4.42 -5.91 14.01
C THR A 156 5.22 -5.74 12.73
N TYR A 157 4.53 -5.40 11.64
CA TYR A 157 5.14 -5.04 10.37
C TYR A 157 4.88 -3.58 10.03
N ARG A 158 5.86 -2.95 9.38
CA ARG A 158 5.73 -1.62 8.77
C ARG A 158 6.05 -1.73 7.29
N TYR A 159 5.12 -1.28 6.46
CA TYR A 159 5.27 -1.37 5.02
C TYR A 159 6.21 -0.26 4.52
N PRO A 160 7.19 -0.57 3.67
CA PRO A 160 8.02 0.44 3.02
C PRO A 160 7.18 1.29 2.08
N LEU A 161 7.61 2.54 1.84
CA LEU A 161 6.95 3.47 0.91
C LEU A 161 5.47 3.76 1.26
N THR A 162 5.13 3.72 2.54
CA THR A 162 3.76 4.00 3.00
C THR A 162 3.58 5.49 3.33
N LEU A 163 2.56 6.11 2.75
CA LEU A 163 2.05 7.43 3.13
C LEU A 163 1.09 7.28 4.32
N ARG A 164 1.37 7.96 5.44
CA ARG A 164 0.54 7.89 6.67
C ARG A 164 -0.65 8.86 6.60
N LEU A 165 -1.70 8.45 5.89
CA LEU A 165 -2.92 9.24 5.70
C LEU A 165 -3.85 9.12 6.91
N ILE A 166 -4.00 7.90 7.43
CA ILE A 166 -4.75 7.61 8.66
C ILE A 166 -3.74 7.56 9.83
N ARG A 167 -4.02 8.35 10.88
CA ARG A 167 -3.19 8.45 12.10
C ARG A 167 -3.85 7.72 13.27
#